data_AF-A0A2A4ZQN4-F1
#
_entry.id   AF-A0A2A4ZQN4-F1
#
_cell.length_a   1.000
_cell.length_b   1.000
_cell.length_c   1.000
_cell.angle_alpha   90.00
_cell.angle_beta   90.00
_cell.angle_gamma   90.00
#
_symmetry.space_group_name_H-M   'P 1'
#
loop_
_entity.id
_entity.type
_entity.pdbx_description
1 polymer ?
#
loop_
_entity_poly.entity_id
_entity_poly.type
_entity_poly.pdbx_seq_one_letter_code
_entity_poly.pdbx_strand_id
1 'polypeptide(L)'
;MATALINDLTGTWSLNDLNSDVFDDAVLTIFTNSRIVITGSNQTALIMTGNFSSSSQYEWLISSMAITSYGTTVFSISDISLTYAQIMTYSATQLEQIMFAGSDSIVSNSTVGALWETYSGNDTIELGTGDDIVFGGSGTDTFVIRASIDNASYSFYENEVRITSKFGSDSLYDVEVVKFLDGSILVQHGSEGNDSLTGNSPTGTFGFDMIHGHGGNDTISGGTEFDFLVGGDGHDRIMGRGGNDGLFGGSGNDHILGGGGEDSLYGGTGDDTLFGGTGNDVLDGFSENDRLFGNSGSDSLSGGKGDDYLEGGDNRDHLQGNAGHDTLMGGKGNDRLVGGGGKDQLMGGSGNDRLVGGNHNDALTGGSGNDMLLGGKGRDSLLGHHGNDVLTGGAGRDVFVFHKNHGNDTITDFELGIDHIQIGRGASRLGQLDFEQQGNDVLVSFANVEILIEDVSITSIQDAGNFLF
;
A
#
# COMPACT_ATOMS: atom_id res chain seq x y z
N MET A 1 54.00 13.60 -37.54
CA MET A 1 54.15 12.13 -37.49
C MET A 1 55.60 11.76 -37.25
N ALA A 2 55.99 11.60 -35.99
CA ALA A 2 57.20 10.89 -35.60
C ALA A 2 56.76 9.80 -34.62
N THR A 3 56.71 8.56 -35.09
CA THR A 3 56.38 7.41 -34.26
C THR A 3 57.69 6.91 -33.64
N ALA A 4 57.94 7.24 -32.38
CA ALA A 4 59.03 6.62 -31.64
C ALA A 4 58.53 5.27 -31.11
N LEU A 5 58.88 4.18 -31.80
CA LEU A 5 58.77 2.82 -31.26
C LEU A 5 60.05 2.55 -30.46
N ILE A 6 59.97 2.56 -29.13
CA ILE A 6 61.05 2.08 -28.27
C ILE A 6 60.56 0.82 -27.59
N ASN A 7 61.14 -0.31 -28.00
CA ASN A 7 60.92 -1.63 -27.42
C ASN A 7 62.19 -2.01 -26.67
N ASP A 8 62.16 -2.02 -25.34
CA ASP A 8 62.96 -2.97 -24.56
C ASP A 8 62.33 -3.22 -23.19
N LEU A 9 62.41 -4.47 -22.76
CA LEU A 9 61.82 -5.03 -21.55
C LEU A 9 62.65 -4.63 -20.32
N THR A 10 61.96 -4.29 -19.24
CA THR A 10 62.46 -4.16 -17.85
C THR A 10 63.33 -2.93 -17.53
N GLY A 11 62.70 -1.86 -17.04
CA GLY A 11 63.39 -0.76 -16.37
C GLY A 11 62.44 0.39 -16.00
N THR A 12 62.61 0.99 -14.83
CA THR A 12 61.91 2.19 -14.35
C THR A 12 62.36 3.42 -15.13
N TRP A 13 61.44 4.28 -15.59
CA TRP A 13 61.76 5.47 -16.41
C TRP A 13 61.64 6.74 -15.57
N SER A 14 62.64 7.61 -15.61
CA SER A 14 62.54 9.02 -15.20
C SER A 14 62.73 9.90 -16.43
N LEU A 15 61.72 10.68 -16.80
CA LEU A 15 61.78 11.60 -17.93
C LEU A 15 62.47 12.91 -17.47
N ASN A 16 63.79 12.89 -17.35
CA ASN A 16 64.59 14.12 -17.25
C ASN A 16 65.28 14.31 -18.61
N ASP A 17 65.04 15.46 -19.25
CA ASP A 17 65.56 15.93 -20.54
C ASP A 17 64.66 15.74 -21.77
N LEU A 18 63.54 16.48 -21.82
CA LEU A 18 62.94 16.94 -23.07
C LEU A 18 62.55 18.42 -22.93
N ASN A 19 63.13 19.28 -23.78
CA ASN A 19 62.76 20.69 -23.90
C ASN A 19 61.27 20.82 -24.26
N SER A 20 60.61 21.81 -23.67
CA SER A 20 59.16 22.04 -23.63
C SER A 20 58.46 22.37 -24.96
N ASP A 21 59.11 22.27 -26.12
CA ASP A 21 58.61 22.93 -27.34
C ASP A 21 58.38 21.98 -28.54
N VAL A 22 58.21 20.66 -28.34
CA VAL A 22 58.05 19.73 -29.47
C VAL A 22 57.01 18.62 -29.23
N PHE A 23 55.78 18.94 -28.81
CA PHE A 23 54.62 18.04 -29.00
C PHE A 23 53.29 18.83 -28.95
N ASP A 24 52.99 19.60 -29.99
CA ASP A 24 51.58 19.79 -30.36
C ASP A 24 51.13 18.47 -31.03
N ASP A 25 50.11 17.82 -30.46
CA ASP A 25 49.49 16.56 -30.92
C ASP A 25 50.30 15.26 -30.77
N ALA A 26 50.72 14.91 -29.55
CA ALA A 26 51.17 13.56 -29.22
C ALA A 26 50.05 12.71 -28.58
N VAL A 27 49.68 11.60 -29.23
CA VAL A 27 48.86 10.55 -28.63
C VAL A 27 49.78 9.54 -27.96
N LEU A 28 49.76 9.47 -26.63
CA LEU A 28 50.48 8.45 -25.86
C LEU A 28 49.59 7.22 -25.69
N THR A 29 49.97 6.08 -26.29
CA THR A 29 49.31 4.78 -26.06
C THR A 29 50.17 3.96 -25.11
N ILE A 30 49.66 3.65 -23.91
CA ILE A 30 50.36 2.86 -22.91
C ILE A 30 49.79 1.44 -22.89
N PHE A 31 50.67 0.45 -22.97
CA PHE A 31 50.36 -0.94 -22.66
C PHE A 31 51.16 -1.35 -21.42
N THR A 32 50.46 -1.80 -20.37
CA THR A 32 50.90 -2.56 -19.17
C THR A 32 51.04 -1.86 -17.80
N ASN A 33 50.85 -2.70 -16.76
CA ASN A 33 50.70 -2.43 -15.32
C ASN A 33 51.97 -1.91 -14.63
N SER A 34 52.32 -0.63 -14.77
CA SER A 34 53.36 -0.03 -13.93
C SER A 34 53.14 1.46 -13.69
N ARG A 35 53.49 1.88 -12.46
CA ARG A 35 53.33 3.24 -11.90
C ARG A 35 53.90 4.32 -12.82
N ILE A 36 53.12 5.38 -13.02
CA ILE A 36 53.55 6.62 -13.68
C ILE A 36 53.37 7.78 -12.70
N VAL A 37 54.43 8.57 -12.49
CA VAL A 37 54.37 9.86 -11.77
C VAL A 37 54.83 10.92 -12.76
N ILE A 38 53.95 11.87 -13.08
CA ILE A 38 54.27 13.05 -13.90
C ILE A 38 54.00 14.28 -13.05
N THR A 39 55.01 15.14 -12.87
CA THR A 39 54.81 16.50 -12.35
C THR A 39 55.05 17.48 -13.48
N GLY A 40 54.01 18.20 -13.88
CA GLY A 40 54.07 19.21 -14.94
C GLY A 40 52.91 20.19 -14.84
N SER A 41 53.22 21.48 -14.87
CA SER A 41 52.27 22.58 -14.83
C SER A 41 51.63 22.82 -16.20
N ASN A 42 50.30 22.96 -16.18
CA ASN A 42 49.38 23.38 -17.24
C ASN A 42 48.89 22.27 -18.20
N GLN A 43 47.61 21.95 -18.02
CA GLN A 43 46.69 21.31 -18.95
C GLN A 43 47.17 20.00 -19.60
N THR A 44 47.02 18.88 -18.89
CA THR A 44 46.78 17.56 -19.52
C THR A 44 46.08 16.62 -18.54
N ALA A 45 45.08 15.88 -19.03
CA ALA A 45 44.29 14.92 -18.26
C ALA A 45 45.15 13.76 -17.72
N LEU A 46 44.82 13.28 -16.51
CA LEU A 46 45.47 12.14 -15.86
C LEU A 46 44.46 10.99 -15.72
N ILE A 47 44.81 9.82 -16.25
CA ILE A 47 44.12 8.55 -15.99
C ILE A 47 44.96 7.80 -14.95
N MET A 48 44.36 7.45 -13.80
CA MET A 48 44.98 6.55 -12.83
C MET A 48 44.32 5.18 -12.94
N THR A 49 45.09 4.14 -13.30
CA THR A 49 44.70 2.74 -13.12
C THR A 49 45.76 2.05 -12.23
N GLY A 50 45.35 1.50 -11.09
CA GLY A 50 46.22 0.63 -10.29
C GLY A 50 45.62 0.24 -8.94
N ASN A 51 45.81 -1.02 -8.54
CA ASN A 51 45.52 -1.53 -7.19
C ASN A 51 46.49 -0.93 -6.16
N PHE A 52 45.97 -0.32 -5.10
CA PHE A 52 46.77 0.31 -4.04
C PHE A 52 46.82 -0.57 -2.78
N SER A 53 48.01 -1.07 -2.43
CA SER A 53 48.32 -1.52 -1.07
C SER A 53 49.03 -0.39 -0.31
N SER A 54 48.53 -0.07 0.88
CA SER A 54 48.92 1.10 1.67
C SER A 54 50.39 1.08 2.12
N SER A 55 51.12 2.17 1.83
CA SER A 55 52.17 2.67 2.72
C SER A 55 52.39 4.17 2.49
N SER A 56 52.02 4.91 3.54
CA SER A 56 52.50 6.20 4.05
C SER A 56 53.22 7.21 3.14
N GLN A 57 52.73 8.45 3.28
CA GLN A 57 53.39 9.75 3.01
C GLN A 57 53.35 10.23 1.55
N TYR A 58 52.54 11.25 1.27
CA TYR A 58 52.85 12.54 0.63
C TYR A 58 51.52 13.26 0.29
N GLU A 59 51.17 14.28 1.07
CA GLU A 59 50.18 15.31 0.74
C GLU A 59 50.70 16.16 -0.45
N TRP A 60 49.86 16.63 -1.38
CA TRP A 60 49.89 17.96 -2.06
C TRP A 60 48.78 18.07 -3.14
N LEU A 61 48.26 19.30 -3.32
CA LEU A 61 47.15 19.79 -4.15
C LEU A 61 47.02 19.23 -5.60
N ILE A 62 45.78 18.91 -6.01
CA ILE A 62 45.35 18.89 -7.43
C ILE A 62 44.17 19.87 -7.57
N SER A 63 44.24 20.78 -8.54
CA SER A 63 43.19 21.77 -8.84
C SER A 63 42.50 21.44 -10.16
N SER A 64 41.16 21.35 -10.13
CA SER A 64 40.19 21.29 -11.26
C SER A 64 40.39 20.19 -12.32
N MET A 65 39.39 19.29 -12.45
CA MET A 65 39.23 18.35 -13.57
C MET A 65 37.87 18.56 -14.24
N ALA A 66 37.86 18.63 -15.57
CA ALA A 66 36.69 18.42 -16.41
C ALA A 66 37.00 17.20 -17.29
N ILE A 67 36.12 16.19 -17.29
CA ILE A 67 36.25 15.01 -18.14
C ILE A 67 35.20 15.15 -19.24
N THR A 68 35.63 15.27 -20.50
CA THR A 68 34.73 15.26 -21.66
C THR A 68 35.27 14.24 -22.65
N SER A 69 34.50 13.16 -22.88
CA SER A 69 34.84 12.10 -23.83
C SER A 69 33.88 12.14 -25.01
N TYR A 70 34.38 12.40 -26.22
CA TYR A 70 33.64 12.16 -27.46
C TYR A 70 34.03 10.78 -28.00
N GLY A 71 33.26 9.77 -27.63
CA GLY A 71 33.48 8.35 -27.96
C GLY A 71 33.31 7.44 -26.74
N THR A 72 33.05 6.14 -26.98
CA THR A 72 32.93 5.13 -25.92
C THR A 72 34.25 4.98 -25.17
N THR A 73 34.32 5.57 -23.98
CA THR A 73 35.43 5.44 -23.04
C THR A 73 34.84 4.94 -21.72
N VAL A 74 35.23 3.74 -21.31
CA VAL A 74 34.80 3.07 -20.08
C VAL A 74 35.64 3.59 -18.92
N PHE A 75 35.03 4.24 -17.94
CA PHE A 75 35.62 4.39 -16.61
C PHE A 75 35.08 3.24 -15.74
N SER A 76 35.98 2.52 -15.08
CA SER A 76 35.65 1.47 -14.10
C SER A 76 36.35 1.88 -12.81
N ILE A 77 35.56 2.20 -11.78
CA ILE A 77 36.04 2.29 -10.39
C ILE A 77 35.50 1.06 -9.67
N SER A 78 35.79 -0.13 -10.20
CA SER A 78 35.42 -1.36 -9.51
C SER A 78 36.30 -1.53 -8.25
N ASP A 79 35.65 -1.64 -7.10
CA ASP A 79 36.19 -2.11 -5.81
C ASP A 79 37.11 -1.16 -5.03
N ILE A 80 36.55 -0.03 -4.56
CA ILE A 80 37.16 0.75 -3.47
C ILE A 80 36.29 0.62 -2.20
N SER A 81 36.61 -0.35 -1.35
CA SER A 81 36.19 -0.35 0.06
C SER A 81 37.14 0.56 0.85
N LEU A 82 36.80 1.84 1.02
CA LEU A 82 37.56 2.76 1.86
C LEU A 82 36.97 2.82 3.27
N THR A 83 37.52 1.99 4.15
CA THR A 83 37.46 2.26 5.58
C THR A 83 38.37 3.43 5.90
N TYR A 84 37.76 4.58 6.18
CA TYR A 84 38.38 5.78 6.77
C TYR A 84 39.33 6.56 5.84
N ALA A 85 38.79 7.43 4.98
CA ALA A 85 39.56 8.48 4.34
C ALA A 85 38.75 9.79 4.25
N GLN A 86 39.31 10.88 4.76
CA GLN A 86 38.79 12.23 4.62
C GLN A 86 38.83 12.62 3.13
N ILE A 87 37.66 12.76 2.50
CA ILE A 87 37.55 13.36 1.17
C ILE A 87 37.85 14.85 1.32
N MET A 88 38.96 15.30 0.73
CA MET A 88 39.26 16.72 0.59
C MET A 88 38.15 17.38 -0.24
N THR A 89 37.52 18.36 0.38
CA THR A 89 36.52 19.27 -0.15
C THR A 89 36.98 19.91 -1.46
N TYR A 90 36.20 19.73 -2.52
CA TYR A 90 36.27 20.61 -3.70
C TYR A 90 35.13 21.61 -3.63
N SER A 91 35.44 22.91 -3.44
CA SER A 91 34.50 23.98 -3.76
C SER A 91 34.60 24.26 -5.27
N ALA A 92 33.95 23.44 -6.08
CA ALA A 92 33.77 23.72 -7.50
C ALA A 92 32.32 24.15 -7.71
N THR A 93 32.09 25.39 -8.12
CA THR A 93 30.75 25.97 -8.33
C THR A 93 30.01 25.44 -9.56
N GLN A 94 30.39 24.30 -10.14
CA GLN A 94 29.66 23.52 -11.15
C GLN A 94 30.55 22.35 -11.63
N LEU A 95 30.24 21.13 -11.21
CA LEU A 95 30.67 19.89 -11.87
C LEU A 95 29.43 19.38 -12.62
N GLU A 96 29.47 19.27 -13.95
CA GLU A 96 28.22 19.04 -14.68
C GLU A 96 27.85 17.55 -14.88
N GLN A 97 28.78 16.59 -14.91
CA GLN A 97 28.44 15.16 -15.12
C GLN A 97 29.51 14.20 -14.59
N ILE A 98 29.10 13.13 -13.88
CA ILE A 98 29.94 11.97 -13.52
C ILE A 98 29.17 10.69 -13.93
N MET A 99 29.84 9.72 -14.56
CA MET A 99 29.27 8.45 -15.03
C MET A 99 30.06 7.28 -14.43
N PHE A 100 29.40 6.30 -13.81
CA PHE A 100 30.01 5.07 -13.31
C PHE A 100 29.40 3.80 -13.96
N ALA A 101 29.95 2.64 -13.64
CA ALA A 101 29.56 1.36 -14.23
C ALA A 101 29.96 0.19 -13.31
N GLY A 102 28.98 -0.64 -12.96
CA GLY A 102 29.11 -1.71 -11.97
C GLY A 102 28.35 -1.34 -10.70
N SER A 103 28.62 -2.04 -9.60
CA SER A 103 28.14 -1.64 -8.27
C SER A 103 29.16 -0.69 -7.63
N ASP A 104 28.76 0.55 -7.43
CA ASP A 104 29.59 1.67 -7.00
C ASP A 104 29.08 2.28 -5.69
N SER A 105 29.99 2.91 -4.91
CA SER A 105 29.62 3.69 -3.72
C SER A 105 30.22 5.09 -3.80
N ILE A 106 29.35 6.09 -3.84
CA ILE A 106 29.70 7.48 -4.10
C ILE A 106 29.36 8.30 -2.87
N VAL A 107 30.34 9.01 -2.32
CA VAL A 107 30.18 9.85 -1.14
C VAL A 107 30.72 11.25 -1.45
N SER A 108 29.85 12.25 -1.52
CA SER A 108 30.21 13.66 -1.68
C SER A 108 29.86 14.47 -0.43
N ASN A 109 30.68 15.49 -0.13
CA ASN A 109 30.44 16.46 0.94
C ASN A 109 30.08 17.86 0.40
N SER A 110 29.92 18.00 -0.92
CA SER A 110 29.67 19.24 -1.65
C SER A 110 28.59 19.03 -2.74
N THR A 111 28.05 20.13 -3.29
CA THR A 111 27.08 20.11 -4.39
C THR A 111 27.67 19.41 -5.62
N VAL A 112 26.94 18.45 -6.17
CA VAL A 112 27.31 17.71 -7.39
C VAL A 112 26.51 18.21 -8.60
N GLY A 113 25.30 18.74 -8.41
CA GLY A 113 24.48 19.33 -9.48
C GLY A 113 23.72 18.28 -10.31
N ALA A 114 24.42 17.38 -11.00
CA ALA A 114 23.81 16.23 -11.68
C ALA A 114 24.75 15.01 -11.73
N LEU A 115 24.23 13.85 -11.34
CA LEU A 115 24.90 12.55 -11.35
C LEU A 115 24.08 11.59 -12.22
N TRP A 116 24.71 11.00 -13.24
CA TRP A 116 24.05 10.14 -14.22
C TRP A 116 24.72 8.77 -14.24
N GLU A 117 24.09 7.78 -13.58
CA GLU A 117 24.45 6.38 -13.77
C GLU A 117 23.76 5.84 -15.03
N THR A 118 24.52 5.20 -15.91
CA THR A 118 24.03 4.77 -17.24
C THR A 118 24.20 3.28 -17.50
N TYR A 119 24.56 2.50 -16.47
CA TYR A 119 24.90 1.08 -16.60
C TYR A 119 24.30 0.24 -15.46
N SER A 120 24.32 -1.09 -15.63
CA SER A 120 23.74 -2.05 -14.68
C SER A 120 24.57 -2.22 -13.41
N GLY A 121 23.95 -2.12 -12.24
CA GLY A 121 24.61 -2.27 -10.94
C GLY A 121 23.69 -1.93 -9.77
N ASN A 122 24.06 -2.37 -8.57
CA ASN A 122 23.42 -1.89 -7.35
C ASN A 122 24.34 -0.86 -6.69
N ASP A 123 23.95 0.40 -6.71
CA ASP A 123 24.80 1.51 -6.28
C ASP A 123 24.38 2.10 -4.92
N THR A 124 25.29 2.80 -4.26
CA THR A 124 24.99 3.56 -3.04
C THR A 124 25.54 4.97 -3.11
N ILE A 125 24.66 5.96 -3.14
CA ILE A 125 24.94 7.37 -3.39
C ILE A 125 24.62 8.21 -2.15
N GLU A 126 25.60 8.90 -1.59
CA GLU A 126 25.47 9.81 -0.45
C GLU A 126 25.99 11.21 -0.84
N LEU A 127 25.07 12.14 -1.11
CA LEU A 127 25.43 13.50 -1.56
C LEU A 127 25.51 14.51 -0.40
N GLY A 128 26.08 15.68 -0.72
CA GLY A 128 26.47 16.72 0.23
C GLY A 128 25.36 17.75 0.47
N THR A 129 25.69 19.03 0.27
CA THR A 129 24.72 20.13 0.31
C THR A 129 24.54 20.73 -1.08
N GLY A 130 23.41 21.36 -1.38
CA GLY A 130 23.05 21.94 -2.66
C GLY A 130 21.90 21.15 -3.29
N ASP A 131 21.39 21.65 -4.41
CA ASP A 131 20.34 20.95 -5.16
C ASP A 131 21.02 19.98 -6.14
N ASP A 132 20.82 18.67 -5.94
CA ASP A 132 21.41 17.63 -6.77
C ASP A 132 20.36 16.88 -7.60
N ILE A 133 20.74 16.40 -8.78
CA ILE A 133 19.92 15.50 -9.60
C ILE A 133 20.63 14.15 -9.68
N VAL A 134 19.96 13.05 -9.35
CA VAL A 134 20.51 11.68 -9.36
C VAL A 134 19.69 10.80 -10.29
N PHE A 135 20.37 10.05 -11.14
CA PHE A 135 19.80 8.93 -11.89
C PHE A 135 20.52 7.66 -11.45
N GLY A 136 19.81 6.69 -10.83
CA GLY A 136 20.40 5.42 -10.37
C GLY A 136 20.60 4.41 -11.51
N GLY A 137 19.72 4.45 -12.52
CA GLY A 137 19.92 3.67 -13.74
C GLY A 137 19.24 2.31 -13.66
N SER A 138 20.00 1.21 -13.61
CA SER A 138 19.40 -0.13 -13.63
C SER A 138 20.03 -1.04 -12.59
N GLY A 139 19.20 -1.65 -11.74
CA GLY A 139 19.62 -2.50 -10.63
C GLY A 139 18.88 -2.07 -9.38
N THR A 140 19.48 -2.22 -8.20
CA THR A 140 18.90 -1.73 -6.95
C THR A 140 19.81 -0.67 -6.36
N ASP A 141 19.46 0.58 -6.60
CA ASP A 141 20.24 1.75 -6.26
C ASP A 141 19.74 2.38 -4.97
N THR A 142 20.68 2.82 -4.14
CA THR A 142 20.40 3.36 -2.81
C THR A 142 20.87 4.80 -2.70
N PHE A 143 19.98 5.75 -2.46
CA PHE A 143 20.33 7.10 -2.04
C PHE A 143 20.31 7.26 -0.52
N VAL A 144 21.35 7.87 0.04
CA VAL A 144 21.51 8.11 1.48
C VAL A 144 21.42 9.61 1.79
N ILE A 145 20.40 10.00 2.54
CA ILE A 145 20.14 11.38 2.95
C ILE A 145 20.97 11.70 4.21
N ARG A 146 21.80 12.75 4.14
CA ARG A 146 22.55 13.30 5.30
C ARG A 146 21.72 14.22 6.20
N ALA A 147 20.42 14.01 6.29
CA ALA A 147 19.50 14.77 7.12
C ALA A 147 18.76 13.84 8.09
N SER A 148 18.10 14.42 9.09
CA SER A 148 17.12 13.70 9.90
C SER A 148 15.74 13.92 9.27
N ILE A 149 14.88 12.90 9.35
CA ILE A 149 13.55 12.89 8.72
C ILE A 149 12.70 14.13 9.06
N ASP A 150 12.83 14.65 10.28
CA ASP A 150 12.08 15.81 10.80
C ASP A 150 12.45 17.16 10.16
N ASN A 151 13.48 17.20 9.31
CA ASN A 151 14.00 18.45 8.71
C ASN A 151 14.04 18.42 7.17
N ALA A 152 13.28 17.51 6.55
CA ALA A 152 13.12 17.45 5.11
C ALA A 152 11.65 17.24 4.71
N SER A 153 11.32 17.68 3.51
CA SER A 153 10.03 17.52 2.84
C SER A 153 10.23 16.72 1.57
N TYR A 154 9.25 15.89 1.22
CA TYR A 154 9.37 14.91 0.15
C TYR A 154 8.23 15.09 -0.84
N SER A 155 8.47 14.83 -2.12
CA SER A 155 7.45 14.84 -3.17
C SER A 155 7.74 13.72 -4.15
N PHE A 156 6.73 12.91 -4.42
CA PHE A 156 6.82 11.74 -5.29
C PHE A 156 6.08 12.01 -6.60
N TYR A 157 6.77 11.75 -7.71
CA TYR A 157 6.23 11.77 -9.06
C TYR A 157 6.50 10.40 -9.71
N GLU A 158 5.81 10.10 -10.80
CA GLU A 158 5.86 8.80 -11.51
C GLU A 158 7.28 8.26 -11.70
N ASN A 159 8.26 9.14 -12.00
CA ASN A 159 9.66 8.75 -12.20
C ASN A 159 10.64 9.61 -11.37
N GLU A 160 10.18 10.37 -10.37
CA GLU A 160 11.04 11.31 -9.64
C GLU A 160 10.69 11.38 -8.15
N VAL A 161 11.67 11.16 -7.28
CA VAL A 161 11.59 11.49 -5.86
C VAL A 161 12.31 12.81 -5.61
N ARG A 162 11.58 13.84 -5.21
CA ARG A 162 12.17 15.11 -4.75
C ARG A 162 12.28 15.16 -3.24
N ILE A 163 13.45 15.55 -2.76
CA ILE A 163 13.79 15.64 -1.34
C ILE A 163 14.31 17.03 -1.06
N THR A 164 13.57 17.84 -0.32
CA THR A 164 13.98 19.20 0.06
C THR A 164 14.28 19.27 1.54
N SER A 165 15.51 19.58 1.91
CA SER A 165 15.98 19.72 3.28
C SER A 165 16.71 21.04 3.51
N LYS A 166 17.17 21.30 4.73
CA LYS A 166 18.08 22.44 5.02
C LYS A 166 19.41 22.38 4.24
N PHE A 167 19.74 21.23 3.66
CA PHE A 167 20.95 21.02 2.89
C PHE A 167 20.76 21.24 1.40
N GLY A 168 19.54 21.33 0.88
CA GLY A 168 19.25 21.49 -0.55
C GLY A 168 18.02 20.72 -1.00
N SER A 169 17.70 20.81 -2.29
CA SER A 169 16.56 20.15 -2.95
C SER A 169 17.06 19.16 -4.00
N ASP A 170 17.03 17.89 -3.66
CA ASP A 170 17.54 16.81 -4.51
C ASP A 170 16.40 16.17 -5.32
N SER A 171 16.68 15.76 -6.55
CA SER A 171 15.75 15.07 -7.45
C SER A 171 16.33 13.73 -7.87
N LEU A 172 15.70 12.64 -7.48
CA LEU A 172 16.17 11.28 -7.71
C LEU A 172 15.27 10.59 -8.74
N TYR A 173 15.88 9.94 -9.73
CA TYR A 173 15.24 9.21 -10.81
C TYR A 173 15.83 7.79 -10.83
N ASP A 174 15.00 6.78 -11.03
CA ASP A 174 15.42 5.37 -11.07
C ASP A 174 16.29 5.00 -9.85
N VAL A 175 15.82 5.30 -8.63
CA VAL A 175 16.46 4.95 -7.35
C VAL A 175 15.48 4.12 -6.54
N GLU A 176 15.81 2.87 -6.26
CA GLU A 176 14.91 1.93 -5.60
C GLU A 176 14.86 2.16 -4.09
N VAL A 177 15.97 2.51 -3.45
CA VAL A 177 16.02 2.68 -1.99
C VAL A 177 16.45 4.09 -1.63
N VAL A 178 15.63 4.79 -0.85
CA VAL A 178 16.02 6.06 -0.24
C VAL A 178 16.04 5.87 1.27
N LYS A 179 17.17 6.15 1.91
CA LYS A 179 17.36 5.96 3.36
C LYS A 179 18.11 7.10 4.02
N PHE A 180 18.05 7.21 5.33
CA PHE A 180 18.80 8.19 6.12
C PHE A 180 20.06 7.58 6.74
N LEU A 181 20.96 8.44 7.25
CA LEU A 181 22.19 8.02 7.94
C LEU A 181 21.96 7.16 9.19
N ASP A 182 20.79 7.28 9.83
CA ASP A 182 20.42 6.46 10.99
C ASP A 182 19.88 5.06 10.60
N GLY A 183 19.77 4.81 9.29
CA GLY A 183 19.30 3.55 8.72
C GLY A 183 17.80 3.47 8.51
N SER A 184 17.02 4.52 8.82
CA SER A 184 15.59 4.57 8.47
C SER A 184 15.40 4.65 6.96
N ILE A 185 14.36 3.98 6.45
CA ILE A 185 14.00 3.96 5.04
C ILE A 185 12.93 5.04 4.81
N LEU A 186 12.89 5.60 3.61
CA LEU A 186 11.87 6.52 3.15
C LEU A 186 11.14 5.92 1.95
N VAL A 187 11.90 5.31 1.04
CA VAL A 187 11.39 4.65 -0.17
C VAL A 187 12.08 3.32 -0.35
N GLN A 188 11.33 2.29 -0.71
CA GLN A 188 11.84 1.00 -1.16
C GLN A 188 11.01 0.45 -2.32
N HIS A 189 11.63 0.29 -3.49
CA HIS A 189 11.06 -0.39 -4.65
C HIS A 189 11.65 -1.81 -4.77
N GLY A 190 10.76 -2.77 -4.99
CA GLY A 190 11.07 -4.14 -5.42
C GLY A 190 11.33 -4.21 -6.91
N SER A 191 11.32 -5.44 -7.39
CA SER A 191 11.61 -5.87 -8.76
C SER A 191 10.37 -6.50 -9.39
N GLU A 192 10.48 -7.03 -10.60
CA GLU A 192 9.40 -7.77 -11.25
C GLU A 192 9.27 -9.23 -10.76
N GLY A 193 10.01 -9.61 -9.71
CA GLY A 193 9.95 -10.95 -9.13
C GLY A 193 9.80 -10.89 -7.61
N ASN A 194 9.50 -12.04 -7.01
CA ASN A 194 9.15 -12.10 -5.58
C ASN A 194 10.20 -11.47 -4.65
N ASP A 195 9.78 -10.44 -3.94
CA ASP A 195 10.61 -9.65 -3.04
C ASP A 195 10.21 -9.78 -1.57
N SER A 196 11.15 -9.44 -0.70
CA SER A 196 10.91 -9.28 0.73
C SER A 196 11.37 -7.89 1.14
N LEU A 197 10.39 -7.00 1.27
CA LEU A 197 10.60 -5.58 1.53
C LEU A 197 10.18 -5.25 2.96
N THR A 198 10.95 -4.40 3.64
CA THR A 198 10.55 -3.98 4.98
C THR A 198 11.02 -2.58 5.30
N GLY A 199 10.10 -1.78 5.85
CA GLY A 199 10.40 -0.51 6.47
C GLY A 199 11.24 -0.69 7.74
N ASN A 200 11.22 -1.85 8.39
CA ASN A 200 11.93 -2.04 9.65
C ASN A 200 13.43 -2.18 9.48
N SER A 201 14.15 -1.09 9.72
CA SER A 201 15.58 -1.15 9.99
C SER A 201 15.85 -1.75 11.38
N PRO A 202 16.93 -2.53 11.60
CA PRO A 202 17.32 -3.04 12.92
C PRO A 202 17.56 -1.96 13.99
N THR A 203 17.66 -0.69 13.57
CA THR A 203 17.78 0.51 14.43
C THR A 203 16.46 1.25 14.68
N GLY A 204 15.34 0.74 14.14
CA GLY A 204 13.99 1.31 14.21
C GLY A 204 13.74 2.34 13.11
N THR A 205 12.61 2.26 12.41
CA THR A 205 12.10 3.39 11.61
C THR A 205 11.31 4.31 12.51
N PHE A 206 11.86 5.49 12.75
CA PHE A 206 11.06 6.65 13.12
C PHE A 206 10.65 7.32 11.81
N GLY A 207 9.60 6.86 11.14
CA GLY A 207 9.25 7.47 9.85
C GLY A 207 8.14 6.80 9.08
N PHE A 208 7.67 7.56 8.09
CA PHE A 208 6.81 7.10 7.01
C PHE A 208 7.63 6.31 5.99
N ASP A 209 7.25 5.05 5.76
CA ASP A 209 7.85 4.20 4.75
C ASP A 209 6.97 4.12 3.49
N MET A 210 7.52 4.42 2.31
CA MET A 210 6.86 4.17 1.02
C MET A 210 7.48 2.92 0.37
N ILE A 211 6.72 1.84 0.25
CA ILE A 211 7.24 0.56 -0.26
C ILE A 211 6.39 0.05 -1.42
N HIS A 212 7.02 -0.31 -2.53
CA HIS A 212 6.37 -0.79 -3.75
C HIS A 212 6.97 -2.13 -4.18
N GLY A 213 6.20 -3.20 -4.28
CA GLY A 213 6.64 -4.54 -4.70
C GLY A 213 6.92 -4.64 -6.21
N HIS A 214 6.05 -4.02 -7.02
CA HIS A 214 6.01 -4.10 -8.48
C HIS A 214 5.41 -5.39 -9.02
N GLY A 215 6.20 -6.45 -9.21
CA GLY A 215 5.71 -7.68 -9.81
C GLY A 215 6.24 -8.90 -9.06
N GLY A 216 5.51 -10.01 -9.13
CA GLY A 216 5.82 -11.21 -8.35
C GLY A 216 5.02 -11.27 -7.05
N ASN A 217 5.22 -12.36 -6.29
CA ASN A 217 4.50 -12.57 -5.03
C ASN A 217 5.36 -12.06 -3.88
N ASP A 218 5.05 -10.86 -3.41
CA ASP A 218 5.90 -10.11 -2.50
C ASP A 218 5.49 -10.30 -1.04
N THR A 219 6.44 -10.03 -0.14
CA THR A 219 6.19 -9.90 1.29
C THR A 219 6.68 -8.54 1.75
N ILE A 220 5.73 -7.67 2.05
CA ILE A 220 5.95 -6.26 2.39
C ILE A 220 5.53 -6.02 3.84
N SER A 221 6.40 -5.39 4.62
CA SER A 221 6.10 -5.04 6.02
C SER A 221 6.54 -3.62 6.35
N GLY A 222 5.57 -2.78 6.73
CA GLY A 222 5.76 -1.46 7.33
C GLY A 222 6.31 -1.51 8.76
N GLY A 223 6.34 -0.34 9.40
CA GLY A 223 6.86 -0.01 10.71
C GLY A 223 5.80 0.08 11.81
N THR A 224 5.79 1.18 12.58
CA THR A 224 4.80 1.45 13.65
C THR A 224 4.18 2.84 13.54
N GLU A 225 4.46 3.52 12.43
CA GLU A 225 4.02 4.86 12.10
C GLU A 225 3.29 4.79 10.75
N PHE A 226 2.70 5.89 10.28
CA PHE A 226 1.99 5.93 9.00
C PHE A 226 2.88 5.44 7.86
N ASP A 227 2.47 4.39 7.14
CA ASP A 227 3.18 3.82 5.98
C ASP A 227 2.32 3.80 4.71
N PHE A 228 2.97 3.73 3.54
CA PHE A 228 2.30 3.52 2.25
C PHE A 228 2.92 2.32 1.53
N LEU A 229 2.16 1.23 1.43
CA LEU A 229 2.63 -0.07 0.95
C LEU A 229 1.83 -0.49 -0.27
N VAL A 230 2.51 -0.86 -1.36
CA VAL A 230 1.91 -1.32 -2.62
C VAL A 230 2.52 -2.67 -3.00
N GLY A 231 1.69 -3.70 -3.18
CA GLY A 231 2.09 -5.01 -3.68
C GLY A 231 2.46 -4.94 -5.16
N GLY A 232 1.45 -4.75 -6.01
CA GLY A 232 1.62 -4.67 -7.45
C GLY A 232 0.97 -5.86 -8.14
N ASP A 233 1.67 -6.49 -9.08
CA ASP A 233 1.19 -7.69 -9.76
C ASP A 233 1.67 -8.97 -9.05
N GLY A 234 0.77 -9.78 -8.49
CA GLY A 234 1.11 -11.09 -7.94
C GLY A 234 0.22 -11.49 -6.77
N HIS A 235 0.71 -12.40 -5.92
CA HIS A 235 0.01 -12.80 -4.71
C HIS A 235 0.77 -12.30 -3.49
N ASP A 236 0.42 -11.11 -3.05
CA ASP A 236 1.21 -10.34 -2.12
C ASP A 236 0.78 -10.55 -0.67
N ARG A 237 1.74 -10.39 0.23
CA ARG A 237 1.53 -10.36 1.68
C ARG A 237 1.98 -9.01 2.20
N ILE A 238 1.02 -8.18 2.60
CA ILE A 238 1.29 -6.81 3.05
C ILE A 238 0.90 -6.66 4.51
N MET A 239 1.77 -6.05 5.32
CA MET A 239 1.52 -5.81 6.75
C MET A 239 1.94 -4.40 7.14
N GLY A 240 0.98 -3.53 7.47
CA GLY A 240 1.23 -2.16 7.96
C GLY A 240 1.80 -2.17 9.40
N ARG A 241 1.17 -2.99 10.25
CA ARG A 241 1.44 -3.24 11.68
C ARG A 241 0.84 -2.21 12.60
N GLY A 242 1.33 -0.99 12.61
CA GLY A 242 0.84 0.04 13.50
C GLY A 242 1.13 1.39 12.90
N GLY A 243 0.37 2.41 13.29
CA GLY A 243 0.28 3.61 12.46
C GLY A 243 -1.02 3.58 11.67
N ASN A 244 -1.32 4.70 11.01
CA ASN A 244 -2.47 4.79 10.12
C ASN A 244 -1.92 4.53 8.72
N ASP A 245 -2.16 3.38 8.11
CA ASP A 245 -1.41 2.96 6.93
C ASP A 245 -2.26 3.02 5.66
N GLY A 246 -1.63 3.24 4.50
CA GLY A 246 -2.23 3.04 3.18
C GLY A 246 -1.68 1.79 2.51
N LEU A 247 -2.50 0.77 2.28
CA LEU A 247 -2.08 -0.54 1.79
C LEU A 247 -2.85 -0.90 0.50
N PHE A 248 -2.13 -1.27 -0.55
CA PHE A 248 -2.69 -1.62 -1.86
C PHE A 248 -2.15 -2.98 -2.29
N GLY A 249 -3.01 -3.97 -2.50
CA GLY A 249 -2.66 -5.29 -3.03
C GLY A 249 -2.24 -5.19 -4.49
N GLY A 250 -3.19 -4.85 -5.36
CA GLY A 250 -2.97 -4.68 -6.79
C GLY A 250 -3.65 -5.79 -7.59
N SER A 251 -2.90 -6.47 -8.45
CA SER A 251 -3.43 -7.60 -9.23
C SER A 251 -3.06 -8.92 -8.58
N GLY A 252 -4.02 -9.82 -8.45
CA GLY A 252 -3.86 -11.18 -7.92
C GLY A 252 -4.54 -11.32 -6.56
N ASN A 253 -4.36 -12.47 -5.91
CA ASN A 253 -5.02 -12.77 -4.65
C ASN A 253 -4.10 -12.39 -3.49
N ASP A 254 -4.38 -11.27 -2.88
CA ASP A 254 -3.52 -10.63 -1.89
C ASP A 254 -4.00 -10.88 -0.46
N HIS A 255 -3.06 -10.76 0.47
CA HIS A 255 -3.32 -10.88 1.90
C HIS A 255 -2.77 -9.66 2.64
N ILE A 256 -3.67 -8.77 3.04
CA ILE A 256 -3.35 -7.45 3.56
C ILE A 256 -3.76 -7.36 5.04
N LEU A 257 -2.85 -6.94 5.90
CA LEU A 257 -3.10 -6.67 7.33
C LEU A 257 -2.74 -5.21 7.63
N GLY A 258 -3.72 -4.38 8.01
CA GLY A 258 -3.50 -3.00 8.46
C GLY A 258 -2.75 -2.99 9.77
N GLY A 259 -3.35 -3.57 10.81
CA GLY A 259 -2.72 -3.76 12.10
C GLY A 259 -3.33 -2.84 13.14
N GLY A 260 -2.71 -1.71 13.45
CA GLY A 260 -3.13 -0.85 14.54
C GLY A 260 -3.05 0.63 14.22
N GLY A 261 -4.19 1.26 14.01
CA GLY A 261 -4.37 2.65 13.67
C GLY A 261 -5.59 2.77 12.79
N GLU A 262 -5.79 3.92 12.15
CA GLU A 262 -6.87 4.09 11.17
C GLU A 262 -6.30 3.82 9.78
N ASP A 263 -6.48 2.60 9.28
CA ASP A 263 -5.84 2.11 8.06
C ASP A 263 -6.78 2.22 6.85
N SER A 264 -6.19 2.33 5.65
CA SER A 264 -6.89 2.28 4.36
C SER A 264 -6.33 1.14 3.52
N LEU A 265 -7.12 0.09 3.34
CA LEU A 265 -6.74 -1.14 2.65
C LEU A 265 -7.53 -1.32 1.36
N TYR A 266 -6.82 -1.66 0.29
CA TYR A 266 -7.36 -1.82 -1.05
C TYR A 266 -6.86 -3.14 -1.64
N GLY A 267 -7.77 -4.08 -1.92
CA GLY A 267 -7.46 -5.39 -2.50
C GLY A 267 -7.02 -5.23 -3.96
N GLY A 268 -7.97 -4.93 -4.85
CA GLY A 268 -7.70 -4.59 -6.23
C GLY A 268 -8.40 -5.54 -7.18
N THR A 269 -7.67 -6.41 -7.87
CA THR A 269 -8.29 -7.43 -8.70
C THR A 269 -7.83 -8.80 -8.28
N GLY A 270 -8.73 -9.73 -8.02
CA GLY A 270 -8.40 -11.06 -7.54
C GLY A 270 -9.18 -11.37 -6.28
N ASP A 271 -9.13 -12.62 -5.80
CA ASP A 271 -9.84 -12.97 -4.56
C ASP A 271 -8.98 -12.58 -3.35
N ASP A 272 -9.20 -11.40 -2.80
CA ASP A 272 -8.35 -10.80 -1.76
C ASP A 272 -8.80 -11.13 -0.34
N THR A 273 -7.90 -10.99 0.63
CA THR A 273 -8.22 -11.06 2.05
C THR A 273 -7.61 -9.90 2.82
N LEU A 274 -8.47 -9.04 3.38
CA LEU A 274 -8.11 -7.80 4.06
C LEU A 274 -8.52 -7.86 5.54
N PHE A 275 -7.59 -7.49 6.43
CA PHE A 275 -7.84 -7.33 7.85
C PHE A 275 -7.47 -5.90 8.28
N GLY A 276 -8.45 -5.11 8.73
CA GLY A 276 -8.22 -3.76 9.26
C GLY A 276 -7.39 -3.80 10.53
N GLY A 277 -7.98 -4.34 11.61
CA GLY A 277 -7.27 -4.61 12.85
C GLY A 277 -7.84 -3.79 14.00
N THR A 278 -7.05 -2.91 14.61
CA THR A 278 -7.57 -2.01 15.65
C THR A 278 -7.57 -0.58 15.16
N GLY A 279 -8.66 0.14 15.35
CA GLY A 279 -8.83 1.52 14.90
C GLY A 279 -9.96 1.60 13.88
N ASN A 280 -10.26 2.77 13.34
CA ASN A 280 -11.37 2.92 12.40
C ASN A 280 -10.85 2.77 10.97
N ASP A 281 -11.09 1.62 10.37
CA ASP A 281 -10.44 1.24 9.12
C ASP A 281 -11.37 1.42 7.91
N VAL A 282 -10.77 1.60 6.74
CA VAL A 282 -11.45 1.62 5.44
C VAL A 282 -10.91 0.47 4.59
N LEU A 283 -11.78 -0.46 4.19
CA LEU A 283 -11.43 -1.63 3.38
C LEU A 283 -12.26 -1.63 2.09
N ASP A 284 -11.62 -1.82 0.94
CA ASP A 284 -12.28 -2.01 -0.36
C ASP A 284 -11.66 -3.20 -1.11
N GLY A 285 -12.48 -4.23 -1.38
CA GLY A 285 -12.06 -5.42 -2.13
C GLY A 285 -11.95 -5.18 -3.64
N PHE A 286 -12.76 -4.26 -4.16
CA PHE A 286 -12.95 -3.91 -5.57
C PHE A 286 -13.59 -4.99 -6.46
N SER A 287 -12.90 -6.06 -6.83
CA SER A 287 -13.36 -6.98 -7.89
C SER A 287 -12.89 -8.41 -7.67
N GLU A 288 -13.80 -9.34 -7.96
CA GLU A 288 -13.75 -10.78 -7.63
C GLU A 288 -14.20 -11.04 -6.18
N ASN A 289 -13.96 -12.23 -5.61
CA ASN A 289 -14.66 -12.64 -4.39
C ASN A 289 -13.77 -12.41 -3.17
N ASP A 290 -14.03 -11.32 -2.46
CA ASP A 290 -13.15 -10.82 -1.43
C ASP A 290 -13.59 -11.22 -0.02
N ARG A 291 -12.63 -11.20 0.92
CA ARG A 291 -12.88 -11.37 2.35
C ARG A 291 -12.35 -10.18 3.13
N LEU A 292 -13.25 -9.40 3.72
CA LEU A 292 -12.91 -8.18 4.46
C LEU A 292 -13.31 -8.34 5.93
N PHE A 293 -12.39 -8.01 6.84
CA PHE A 293 -12.58 -8.06 8.28
C PHE A 293 -12.15 -6.73 8.91
N GLY A 294 -13.10 -5.95 9.45
CA GLY A 294 -12.80 -4.70 10.18
C GLY A 294 -12.10 -4.97 11.51
N ASN A 295 -12.66 -5.90 12.29
CA ASN A 295 -12.25 -6.32 13.63
C ASN A 295 -12.65 -5.34 14.73
N SER A 296 -11.79 -4.42 15.16
CA SER A 296 -12.06 -3.56 16.33
C SER A 296 -12.03 -2.10 15.93
N GLY A 297 -13.18 -1.45 15.83
CA GLY A 297 -13.22 -0.12 15.25
C GLY A 297 -14.60 0.27 14.79
N SER A 298 -14.80 1.51 14.39
CA SER A 298 -15.97 1.85 13.57
C SER A 298 -15.55 1.86 12.11
N ASP A 299 -15.70 0.72 11.46
CA ASP A 299 -15.06 0.42 10.19
C ASP A 299 -15.99 0.66 8.99
N SER A 300 -15.40 0.88 7.82
CA SER A 300 -16.11 1.04 6.55
C SER A 300 -15.60 0.02 5.54
N LEU A 301 -16.43 -0.97 5.21
CA LEU A 301 -16.10 -2.08 4.31
C LEU A 301 -16.93 -2.01 3.01
N SER A 302 -16.27 -2.18 1.88
CA SER A 302 -16.86 -2.29 0.53
C SER A 302 -16.37 -3.57 -0.15
N GLY A 303 -17.27 -4.49 -0.50
CA GLY A 303 -16.93 -5.71 -1.25
C GLY A 303 -16.57 -5.37 -2.70
N GLY A 304 -17.56 -4.85 -3.44
CA GLY A 304 -17.33 -4.31 -4.79
C GLY A 304 -18.06 -5.12 -5.85
N LYS A 305 -17.34 -5.89 -6.65
CA LYS A 305 -17.96 -6.84 -7.60
C LYS A 305 -17.53 -8.23 -7.22
N GLY A 306 -18.45 -9.17 -7.19
CA GLY A 306 -18.14 -10.57 -6.85
C GLY A 306 -18.99 -11.00 -5.68
N ASP A 307 -18.91 -12.27 -5.30
CA ASP A 307 -19.65 -12.80 -4.16
C ASP A 307 -18.79 -12.61 -2.90
N ASP A 308 -18.98 -11.49 -2.20
CA ASP A 308 -18.07 -11.03 -1.15
C ASP A 308 -18.46 -11.51 0.27
N TYR A 309 -17.49 -11.59 1.16
CA TYR A 309 -17.69 -11.81 2.60
C TYR A 309 -17.14 -10.63 3.40
N LEU A 310 -18.00 -9.96 4.17
CA LEU A 310 -17.65 -8.81 4.99
C LEU A 310 -18.04 -9.06 6.46
N GLU A 311 -17.13 -8.77 7.38
CA GLU A 311 -17.35 -8.82 8.83
C GLU A 311 -16.86 -7.51 9.48
N GLY A 312 -17.77 -6.75 10.09
CA GLY A 312 -17.46 -5.47 10.75
C GLY A 312 -16.66 -5.69 12.02
N GLY A 313 -17.27 -6.33 13.01
CA GLY A 313 -16.61 -6.74 14.24
C GLY A 313 -17.16 -6.02 15.46
N ASP A 314 -16.36 -5.23 16.14
CA ASP A 314 -16.71 -4.50 17.35
C ASP A 314 -16.87 -3.00 17.09
N ASN A 315 -17.93 -2.39 17.61
CA ASN A 315 -18.39 -1.01 17.43
C ASN A 315 -19.19 -0.81 16.14
N ARG A 316 -19.38 0.45 15.71
CA ARG A 316 -20.39 0.80 14.73
C ARG A 316 -19.80 0.75 13.33
N ASP A 317 -20.22 -0.25 12.56
CA ASP A 317 -19.64 -0.51 11.25
C ASP A 317 -20.58 -0.12 10.10
N HIS A 318 -19.99 0.12 8.93
CA HIS A 318 -20.68 0.35 7.67
C HIS A 318 -20.20 -0.67 6.63
N LEU A 319 -21.06 -1.63 6.27
CA LEU A 319 -20.77 -2.68 5.31
C LEU A 319 -21.60 -2.50 4.05
N GLN A 320 -20.95 -2.58 2.90
CA GLN A 320 -21.56 -2.48 1.58
C GLN A 320 -21.08 -3.64 0.69
N GLY A 321 -21.97 -4.59 0.35
CA GLY A 321 -21.65 -5.70 -0.54
C GLY A 321 -21.42 -5.25 -1.98
N ASN A 322 -22.33 -4.39 -2.47
CA ASN A 322 -22.40 -3.86 -3.84
C ASN A 322 -22.98 -4.85 -4.83
N ALA A 323 -22.20 -5.54 -5.66
CA ALA A 323 -22.70 -6.37 -6.75
C ALA A 323 -22.20 -7.80 -6.66
N GLY A 324 -23.10 -8.75 -6.55
CA GLY A 324 -22.82 -10.17 -6.39
C GLY A 324 -23.58 -10.73 -5.20
N HIS A 325 -23.42 -12.02 -4.90
CA HIS A 325 -24.12 -12.68 -3.81
C HIS A 325 -23.35 -12.55 -2.50
N ASP A 326 -23.61 -11.46 -1.78
CA ASP A 326 -22.75 -11.07 -0.67
C ASP A 326 -23.20 -11.64 0.67
N THR A 327 -22.24 -11.84 1.59
CA THR A 327 -22.49 -12.18 2.99
C THR A 327 -21.90 -11.10 3.89
N LEU A 328 -22.77 -10.38 4.61
CA LEU A 328 -22.40 -9.26 5.48
C LEU A 328 -22.77 -9.58 6.93
N MET A 329 -21.81 -9.38 7.84
CA MET A 329 -22.01 -9.52 9.28
C MET A 329 -21.54 -8.26 10.03
N GLY A 330 -22.47 -7.58 10.70
CA GLY A 330 -22.18 -6.36 11.47
C GLY A 330 -21.32 -6.68 12.70
N GLY A 331 -21.83 -7.55 13.57
CA GLY A 331 -21.11 -7.99 14.76
C GLY A 331 -21.69 -7.34 16.01
N LYS A 332 -20.86 -6.63 16.78
CA LYS A 332 -21.30 -5.89 17.97
C LYS A 332 -21.33 -4.41 17.66
N GLY A 333 -22.48 -3.77 17.64
CA GLY A 333 -22.53 -2.36 17.32
C GLY A 333 -23.91 -1.89 16.95
N ASN A 334 -24.02 -0.67 16.44
CA ASN A 334 -25.26 -0.24 15.79
C ASN A 334 -24.93 -0.09 14.31
N ASP A 335 -24.96 -1.21 13.60
CA ASP A 335 -24.30 -1.36 12.33
C ASP A 335 -25.21 -1.00 11.17
N ARG A 336 -24.60 -0.66 10.03
CA ARG A 336 -25.32 -0.44 8.78
C ARG A 336 -24.81 -1.39 7.73
N LEU A 337 -25.69 -2.27 7.27
CA LEU A 337 -25.41 -3.27 6.24
C LEU A 337 -26.26 -2.98 5.00
N VAL A 338 -25.64 -2.99 3.83
CA VAL A 338 -26.30 -2.83 2.54
C VAL A 338 -25.79 -3.92 1.59
N GLY A 339 -26.66 -4.86 1.20
CA GLY A 339 -26.32 -5.93 0.24
C GLY A 339 -26.05 -5.35 -1.14
N GLY A 340 -27.10 -4.81 -1.76
CA GLY A 340 -26.99 -4.09 -3.03
C GLY A 340 -27.66 -4.85 -4.16
N GLY A 341 -26.90 -5.54 -4.98
CA GLY A 341 -27.41 -6.27 -6.13
C GLY A 341 -26.94 -7.71 -6.09
N GLY A 342 -27.85 -8.63 -5.80
CA GLY A 342 -27.51 -10.04 -5.80
C GLY A 342 -28.50 -10.81 -4.97
N LYS A 343 -28.06 -11.76 -4.17
CA LYS A 343 -28.94 -12.50 -3.26
C LYS A 343 -28.16 -12.58 -1.98
N ASP A 344 -28.42 -11.61 -1.14
CA ASP A 344 -27.47 -11.23 -0.11
C ASP A 344 -27.91 -11.81 1.23
N GLN A 345 -26.94 -12.14 2.07
CA GLN A 345 -27.17 -12.59 3.43
C GLN A 345 -26.63 -11.53 4.38
N LEU A 346 -27.52 -10.87 5.10
CA LEU A 346 -27.18 -9.80 6.04
C LEU A 346 -27.52 -10.23 7.46
N MET A 347 -26.55 -10.11 8.37
CA MET A 347 -26.71 -10.35 9.80
C MET A 347 -26.21 -9.15 10.59
N GLY A 348 -27.11 -8.45 11.31
CA GLY A 348 -26.76 -7.29 12.13
C GLY A 348 -25.88 -7.69 13.31
N GLY A 349 -26.39 -8.61 14.14
CA GLY A 349 -25.66 -9.12 15.29
C GLY A 349 -26.24 -8.57 16.59
N SER A 350 -25.47 -7.80 17.34
CA SER A 350 -25.94 -7.20 18.59
C SER A 350 -25.90 -5.69 18.56
N GLY A 351 -26.99 -5.05 18.98
CA GLY A 351 -27.22 -3.62 19.02
C GLY A 351 -28.35 -3.26 18.05
N ASN A 352 -28.54 -1.98 17.75
CA ASN A 352 -29.66 -1.53 16.93
C ASN A 352 -29.18 -1.32 15.50
N ASP A 353 -29.42 -2.31 14.64
CA ASP A 353 -28.83 -2.40 13.31
C ASP A 353 -29.78 -1.90 12.22
N ARG A 354 -29.21 -1.47 11.11
CA ARG A 354 -29.95 -1.13 9.88
C ARG A 354 -29.48 -2.01 8.73
N LEU A 355 -30.36 -2.87 8.26
CA LEU A 355 -30.09 -3.80 7.15
C LEU A 355 -30.92 -3.40 5.94
N VAL A 356 -30.28 -3.36 4.76
CA VAL A 356 -30.92 -3.11 3.46
C VAL A 356 -30.48 -4.20 2.49
N GLY A 357 -31.41 -5.08 2.07
CA GLY A 357 -31.12 -6.16 1.12
C GLY A 357 -30.76 -5.61 -0.25
N GLY A 358 -31.72 -4.97 -0.92
CA GLY A 358 -31.49 -4.29 -2.19
C GLY A 358 -32.30 -4.90 -3.33
N ASN A 359 -31.63 -5.48 -4.32
CA ASN A 359 -32.29 -6.15 -5.44
C ASN A 359 -32.07 -7.66 -5.38
N HIS A 360 -33.09 -8.38 -5.84
CA HIS A 360 -33.31 -9.82 -5.79
C HIS A 360 -33.63 -10.36 -4.39
N ASN A 361 -33.31 -11.61 -4.11
CA ASN A 361 -33.92 -12.32 -3.00
C ASN A 361 -32.92 -12.38 -1.87
N ASP A 362 -33.16 -11.56 -0.85
CA ASP A 362 -32.22 -11.34 0.24
C ASP A 362 -32.70 -12.00 1.53
N ALA A 363 -31.76 -12.36 2.40
CA ALA A 363 -32.02 -12.90 3.72
C ALA A 363 -31.45 -11.95 4.77
N LEU A 364 -32.32 -11.31 5.54
CA LEU A 364 -31.96 -10.30 6.54
C LEU A 364 -32.27 -10.84 7.93
N THR A 365 -31.26 -10.79 8.80
CA THR A 365 -31.36 -11.18 10.21
C THR A 365 -30.88 -10.03 11.09
N GLY A 366 -31.75 -9.43 11.89
CA GLY A 366 -31.40 -8.32 12.79
C GLY A 366 -30.45 -8.78 13.89
N GLY A 367 -30.97 -9.61 14.79
CA GLY A 367 -30.18 -10.25 15.83
C GLY A 367 -30.70 -9.89 17.22
N SER A 368 -29.98 -9.10 17.99
CA SER A 368 -30.44 -8.64 19.29
C SER A 368 -30.37 -7.13 19.38
N GLY A 369 -31.46 -6.49 19.78
CA GLY A 369 -31.58 -5.05 19.78
C GLY A 369 -32.80 -4.66 18.95
N ASN A 370 -33.02 -3.36 18.75
CA ASN A 370 -34.18 -2.88 17.99
C ASN A 370 -33.71 -2.55 16.58
N ASP A 371 -33.95 -3.47 15.67
CA ASP A 371 -33.38 -3.45 14.33
C ASP A 371 -34.36 -2.89 13.30
N MET A 372 -33.81 -2.41 12.19
CA MET A 372 -34.58 -1.95 11.03
C MET A 372 -34.13 -2.72 9.79
N LEU A 373 -35.03 -3.55 9.27
CA LEU A 373 -34.77 -4.42 8.11
C LEU A 373 -35.61 -3.95 6.92
N LEU A 374 -34.94 -3.69 5.79
CA LEU A 374 -35.56 -3.33 4.52
C LEU A 374 -35.15 -4.37 3.47
N GLY A 375 -36.07 -5.23 3.03
CA GLY A 375 -35.82 -6.26 2.01
C GLY A 375 -35.44 -5.65 0.67
N GLY A 376 -36.36 -4.87 0.08
CA GLY A 376 -36.11 -4.13 -1.14
C GLY A 376 -36.92 -4.67 -2.30
N LYS A 377 -36.29 -5.20 -3.35
CA LYS A 377 -37.00 -5.82 -4.48
C LYS A 377 -36.67 -7.30 -4.53
N GLY A 378 -37.66 -8.16 -4.46
CA GLY A 378 -37.51 -9.56 -4.83
C GLY A 378 -38.37 -10.45 -3.97
N ARG A 379 -37.77 -11.43 -3.34
CA ARG A 379 -38.48 -12.30 -2.40
C ARG A 379 -37.57 -12.44 -1.21
N ASP A 380 -37.83 -11.61 -0.23
CA ASP A 380 -36.95 -11.41 0.88
C ASP A 380 -37.43 -12.20 2.10
N SER A 381 -36.49 -12.60 2.94
CA SER A 381 -36.75 -13.25 4.21
C SER A 381 -36.25 -12.34 5.32
N LEU A 382 -37.15 -11.81 6.13
CA LEU A 382 -36.84 -10.86 7.21
C LEU A 382 -37.06 -11.53 8.56
N LEU A 383 -36.02 -11.54 9.39
CA LEU A 383 -36.02 -12.09 10.74
C LEU A 383 -35.39 -11.07 11.70
N GLY A 384 -36.22 -10.36 12.47
CA GLY A 384 -35.72 -9.39 13.45
C GLY A 384 -34.93 -10.05 14.60
N HIS A 385 -35.34 -11.25 15.01
CA HIS A 385 -34.88 -11.94 16.23
C HIS A 385 -35.33 -11.27 17.52
N HIS A 386 -34.45 -10.81 18.41
CA HIS A 386 -34.83 -10.33 19.75
C HIS A 386 -34.82 -8.80 19.79
N GLY A 387 -35.93 -8.23 20.23
CA GLY A 387 -36.05 -6.79 20.44
C GLY A 387 -37.35 -6.28 19.83
N ASN A 388 -37.43 -4.99 19.56
CA ASN A 388 -38.60 -4.40 18.93
C ASN A 388 -38.20 -3.91 17.55
N ASP A 389 -38.45 -4.73 16.54
CA ASP A 389 -37.90 -4.55 15.21
C ASP A 389 -38.90 -3.88 14.26
N VAL A 390 -38.38 -3.18 13.25
CA VAL A 390 -39.16 -2.60 12.16
C VAL A 390 -38.80 -3.31 10.86
N LEU A 391 -39.78 -3.98 10.27
CA LEU A 391 -39.61 -4.82 9.09
C LEU A 391 -40.37 -4.21 7.90
N THR A 392 -39.68 -4.02 6.79
CA THR A 392 -40.23 -3.55 5.51
C THR A 392 -39.83 -4.54 4.43
N GLY A 393 -40.78 -5.29 3.85
CA GLY A 393 -40.49 -6.30 2.83
C GLY A 393 -40.07 -5.65 1.52
N GLY A 394 -40.84 -4.67 1.06
CA GLY A 394 -40.67 -3.99 -0.19
C GLY A 394 -41.51 -4.64 -1.31
N ALA A 395 -40.92 -4.79 -2.48
CA ALA A 395 -41.60 -5.30 -3.65
C ALA A 395 -41.37 -6.80 -3.82
N GLY A 396 -42.46 -7.53 -4.03
CA GLY A 396 -42.43 -8.94 -4.39
C GLY A 396 -43.02 -9.78 -3.28
N ARG A 397 -42.61 -11.04 -3.13
CA ARG A 397 -43.27 -11.95 -2.17
C ARG A 397 -42.35 -12.22 -1.00
N ASP A 398 -42.59 -11.51 0.08
CA ASP A 398 -41.69 -11.53 1.21
C ASP A 398 -42.18 -12.46 2.32
N VAL A 399 -41.26 -12.85 3.18
CA VAL A 399 -41.51 -13.72 4.33
C VAL A 399 -40.98 -13.05 5.58
N PHE A 400 -41.89 -12.68 6.47
CA PHE A 400 -41.57 -12.17 7.81
C PHE A 400 -41.58 -13.34 8.79
N VAL A 401 -40.42 -13.64 9.38
CA VAL A 401 -40.23 -14.82 10.23
C VAL A 401 -40.20 -14.42 11.70
N PHE A 402 -41.02 -15.09 12.51
CA PHE A 402 -41.10 -14.85 13.95
C PHE A 402 -40.86 -16.13 14.75
N HIS A 403 -39.98 -16.04 15.75
CA HIS A 403 -39.67 -17.12 16.68
C HIS A 403 -40.13 -16.78 18.11
N LYS A 404 -39.98 -17.71 19.07
CA LYS A 404 -40.36 -17.41 20.45
C LYS A 404 -39.50 -16.26 21.01
N ASN A 405 -40.12 -15.37 21.78
CA ASN A 405 -39.48 -14.21 22.42
C ASN A 405 -38.85 -13.24 21.42
N HIS A 406 -39.49 -13.07 20.24
CA HIS A 406 -38.99 -12.14 19.25
C HIS A 406 -39.07 -10.69 19.77
N GLY A 407 -40.14 -10.36 20.52
CA GLY A 407 -40.35 -9.06 21.14
C GLY A 407 -41.57 -8.39 20.53
N ASN A 408 -41.59 -7.07 20.41
CA ASN A 408 -42.74 -6.34 19.87
C ASN A 408 -42.38 -5.66 18.55
N ASP A 409 -42.72 -6.33 17.45
CA ASP A 409 -42.24 -5.95 16.12
C ASP A 409 -43.31 -5.24 15.30
N THR A 410 -42.88 -4.48 14.29
CA THR A 410 -43.76 -3.77 13.36
C THR A 410 -43.44 -4.16 11.92
N ILE A 411 -44.46 -4.56 11.15
CA ILE A 411 -44.39 -4.73 9.70
C ILE A 411 -45.08 -3.53 9.05
N THR A 412 -44.36 -2.82 8.20
CA THR A 412 -44.80 -1.49 7.70
C THR A 412 -45.48 -1.50 6.32
N ASP A 413 -45.32 -2.58 5.53
CA ASP A 413 -45.76 -2.60 4.13
C ASP A 413 -46.36 -3.94 3.67
N PHE A 414 -46.96 -4.69 4.59
CA PHE A 414 -47.46 -6.04 4.32
C PHE A 414 -48.48 -6.10 3.15
N GLU A 415 -48.14 -6.81 2.07
CA GLU A 415 -49.00 -6.96 0.89
C GLU A 415 -49.87 -8.24 0.98
N LEU A 416 -51.17 -8.06 1.18
CA LEU A 416 -52.14 -9.14 1.34
C LEU A 416 -52.18 -10.12 0.15
N GLY A 417 -52.09 -11.42 0.45
CA GLY A 417 -52.14 -12.49 -0.56
C GLY A 417 -50.88 -12.62 -1.40
N ILE A 418 -49.90 -11.74 -1.18
CA ILE A 418 -48.56 -11.82 -1.76
C ILE A 418 -47.62 -12.26 -0.65
N ASP A 419 -47.49 -11.47 0.42
CA ASP A 419 -46.57 -11.72 1.52
C ASP A 419 -47.03 -12.80 2.50
N HIS A 420 -46.07 -13.33 3.25
CA HIS A 420 -46.31 -14.33 4.26
C HIS A 420 -45.69 -13.97 5.62
N ILE A 421 -46.44 -14.28 6.68
CA ILE A 421 -45.93 -14.29 8.05
C ILE A 421 -45.69 -15.75 8.44
N GLN A 422 -44.44 -16.09 8.69
CA GLN A 422 -44.04 -17.42 9.13
C GLN A 422 -43.84 -17.44 10.65
N ILE A 423 -44.66 -18.22 11.34
CA ILE A 423 -44.51 -18.44 12.78
C ILE A 423 -43.72 -19.72 13.02
N GLY A 424 -42.52 -19.59 13.56
CA GLY A 424 -41.60 -20.72 13.77
C GLY A 424 -42.14 -21.77 14.75
N ARG A 425 -41.68 -23.01 14.56
CA ARG A 425 -42.09 -24.15 15.40
C ARG A 425 -41.91 -23.86 16.89
N GLY A 426 -43.00 -24.03 17.64
CA GLY A 426 -43.01 -23.84 19.09
C GLY A 426 -43.29 -22.41 19.55
N ALA A 427 -43.41 -21.45 18.63
CA ALA A 427 -43.88 -20.10 18.95
C ALA A 427 -45.41 -20.05 19.10
N SER A 428 -46.17 -20.65 18.17
CA SER A 428 -47.63 -20.85 18.30
C SER A 428 -48.18 -21.84 17.25
N ARG A 429 -49.50 -22.07 17.25
CA ARG A 429 -50.27 -22.77 16.18
C ARG A 429 -51.42 -21.87 15.72
N LEU A 430 -51.89 -22.07 14.49
CA LEU A 430 -53.11 -21.44 13.96
C LEU A 430 -54.29 -21.76 14.91
N GLY A 431 -54.79 -20.73 15.61
CA GLY A 431 -55.79 -20.85 16.70
C GLY A 431 -55.32 -20.36 18.08
N GLN A 432 -54.06 -19.93 18.21
CA GLN A 432 -53.52 -19.22 19.38
C GLN A 432 -53.03 -17.80 19.05
N LEU A 433 -53.41 -17.29 17.87
CA LEU A 433 -53.18 -15.90 17.48
C LEU A 433 -54.43 -15.11 17.86
N ASP A 434 -54.25 -14.10 18.71
CA ASP A 434 -55.28 -13.12 19.01
C ASP A 434 -55.07 -11.90 18.10
N PHE A 435 -56.16 -11.38 17.53
CA PHE A 435 -56.12 -10.27 16.60
C PHE A 435 -56.96 -9.11 17.14
N GLU A 436 -56.39 -7.91 17.17
CA GLU A 436 -57.06 -6.67 17.55
C GLU A 436 -56.86 -5.62 16.46
N GLN A 437 -57.96 -5.01 16.01
CA GLN A 437 -57.86 -3.85 15.11
C GLN A 437 -57.56 -2.60 15.93
N GLN A 438 -56.48 -1.90 15.60
CA GLN A 438 -56.10 -0.61 16.19
C GLN A 438 -56.05 0.46 15.10
N GLY A 439 -57.12 1.23 14.94
CA GLY A 439 -57.21 2.19 13.84
C GLY A 439 -57.19 1.49 12.48
N ASN A 440 -56.17 1.78 11.66
CA ASN A 440 -55.95 1.14 10.37
C ASN A 440 -55.01 -0.07 10.45
N ASP A 441 -54.49 -0.38 11.63
CA ASP A 441 -53.46 -1.38 11.84
C ASP A 441 -54.04 -2.61 12.55
N VAL A 442 -53.39 -3.75 12.40
CA VAL A 442 -53.75 -4.98 13.12
C VAL A 442 -52.64 -5.35 14.09
N LEU A 443 -52.99 -5.47 15.37
CA LEU A 443 -52.14 -6.08 16.37
C LEU A 443 -52.40 -7.59 16.39
N VAL A 444 -51.35 -8.38 16.22
CA VAL A 444 -51.36 -9.84 16.35
C VAL A 444 -50.60 -10.21 17.60
N SER A 445 -51.28 -10.80 18.59
CA SER A 445 -50.69 -11.20 19.86
C SER A 445 -50.62 -12.71 19.97
N PHE A 446 -49.47 -13.24 20.38
CA PHE A 446 -49.29 -14.66 20.71
C PHE A 446 -48.11 -14.85 21.66
N ALA A 447 -48.13 -15.88 22.51
CA ALA A 447 -47.01 -16.23 23.39
C ALA A 447 -46.42 -15.06 24.24
N ASN A 448 -47.24 -14.05 24.58
CA ASN A 448 -46.86 -12.81 25.28
C ASN A 448 -45.93 -11.86 24.49
N VAL A 449 -45.94 -11.97 23.16
CA VAL A 449 -45.28 -11.07 22.22
C VAL A 449 -46.31 -10.55 21.21
N GLU A 450 -45.98 -9.46 20.54
CA GLU A 450 -46.90 -8.72 19.67
C GLU A 450 -46.25 -8.41 18.32
N ILE A 451 -47.05 -8.44 17.26
CA ILE A 451 -46.68 -7.94 15.93
C ILE A 451 -47.72 -6.90 15.54
N LEU A 452 -47.31 -5.68 15.28
CA LEU A 452 -48.14 -4.65 14.66
C LEU A 452 -47.98 -4.74 13.13
N ILE A 453 -49.08 -4.88 12.41
CA ILE A 453 -49.11 -4.86 10.94
C ILE A 453 -49.82 -3.58 10.52
N GLU A 454 -49.08 -2.65 9.92
CA GLU A 454 -49.60 -1.35 9.53
C GLU A 454 -50.52 -1.44 8.30
N ASP A 455 -51.54 -0.57 8.25
CA ASP A 455 -52.42 -0.36 7.09
C ASP A 455 -53.14 -1.61 6.54
N VAL A 456 -53.46 -2.57 7.42
CA VAL A 456 -54.22 -3.79 7.10
C VAL A 456 -55.49 -3.91 7.94
N SER A 457 -56.55 -4.55 7.42
CA SER A 457 -57.75 -4.85 8.20
C SER A 457 -57.80 -6.29 8.70
N ILE A 458 -58.34 -6.51 9.90
CA ILE A 458 -58.45 -7.85 10.53
C ILE A 458 -59.20 -8.86 9.64
N THR A 459 -60.25 -8.40 8.93
CA THR A 459 -61.04 -9.26 8.04
C THR A 459 -60.24 -9.74 6.83
N SER A 460 -59.29 -8.95 6.34
CA SER A 460 -58.52 -9.33 5.15
C SER A 460 -57.32 -10.20 5.50
N ILE A 461 -56.65 -9.94 6.63
CA ILE A 461 -55.48 -10.71 7.04
C ILE A 461 -55.84 -12.16 7.42
N GLN A 462 -57.03 -12.39 7.98
CA GLN A 462 -57.49 -13.73 8.39
C GLN A 462 -57.92 -14.62 7.22
N ASP A 463 -58.49 -14.02 6.17
CA ASP A 463 -59.07 -14.77 5.05
C ASP A 463 -58.04 -15.13 3.95
N ALA A 464 -56.87 -14.49 3.93
CA ALA A 464 -55.94 -14.53 2.79
C ALA A 464 -54.90 -15.66 2.84
N GLY A 465 -54.85 -16.49 3.89
CA GLY A 465 -53.84 -17.55 3.99
C GLY A 465 -52.40 -17.04 4.19
N ASN A 466 -52.28 -15.83 4.75
CA ASN A 466 -51.02 -15.12 4.95
C ASN A 466 -50.08 -15.78 5.98
N PHE A 467 -50.62 -16.62 6.87
CA PHE A 467 -49.85 -17.23 7.95
C PHE A 467 -49.38 -18.66 7.60
N LEU A 468 -48.09 -18.92 7.80
CA LEU A 468 -47.44 -20.22 7.67
C LEU A 468 -46.98 -20.70 9.08
N PHE A 469 -47.12 -22.00 9.37
CA PHE A 469 -46.79 -22.62 10.69
C PHE A 469 -45.89 -23.85 10.57
#